data_AF-A0A1A8H667-F1
#
_entry.id   AF-A0A1A8H667-F1
#
_cell.length_a   1.000
_cell.length_b   1.000
_cell.length_c   1.000
_cell.angle_alpha   90.00
_cell.angle_beta   90.00
_cell.angle_gamma   90.00
#
_symmetry.space_group_name_H-M   'P 1'
#
loop_
_entity.id
_entity.type
_entity.pdbx_description
1 polymer ?
#
loop_
_entity_poly.entity_id
_entity_poly.type
_entity_poly.pdbx_seq_one_letter_code
_entity_poly.pdbx_strand_id
1 'polypeptide(L)'
;DSLGGNARTVMVANIGPASYNVEETLTTLRYANRAKNIKNKPRINEDPKDAMLRQFQEEIARLKEQLNERVGKKKRRKQRRRDGSDGEDVEDGETEDDDVEGGDYWREQQEKLEREKRAILEDHSLVAGEKTRLLKEKEKKMEDLKTEREAGEKLAAKVKAMESKLLVGGKNIVDHTNEQQRMLEQKRQEIAEQKRREREIQQQMESRDEETLELKETYSSLQQEVDIKTKKLKKLFSKLQAVKAEIQDIQEEHIKERQDLEQTQNELTRELKLKHLIIENFIPVEEKNKTLHRAFFDDDDECWKLKAITRIEDDHQMMSRPRSAVGYRRPLSHHARTAMMLSHDTRYKAENILMLEMDLPARTTKKYQEPVIAPK
;
A
#
# COMPACT_ATOMS: atom_id res chain seq x y z
N ASP A 1 8.20 -9.68 -17.69
CA ASP A 1 8.90 -9.66 -16.39
C ASP A 1 9.60 -10.95 -15.96
N SER A 2 9.15 -12.14 -16.36
CA SER A 2 9.67 -13.41 -15.79
C SER A 2 11.15 -13.72 -16.09
N LEU A 3 11.75 -13.20 -17.17
CA LEU A 3 13.17 -13.40 -17.47
C LEU A 3 13.87 -12.03 -17.54
N GLY A 4 14.73 -11.75 -16.56
CA GLY A 4 15.49 -10.51 -16.43
C GLY A 4 14.72 -9.33 -15.82
N GLY A 5 13.49 -9.53 -15.35
CA GLY A 5 12.60 -8.45 -14.88
C GLY A 5 12.23 -8.52 -13.40
N ASN A 6 11.10 -7.91 -13.07
CA ASN A 6 10.56 -7.81 -11.71
C ASN A 6 9.68 -9.03 -11.35
N ALA A 7 10.29 -10.20 -11.22
CA ALA A 7 9.57 -11.43 -10.86
C ALA A 7 10.48 -12.46 -10.19
N ARG A 8 9.91 -13.28 -9.28
CA ARG A 8 10.56 -14.50 -8.77
C ARG A 8 10.17 -15.67 -9.68
N THR A 9 11.13 -16.20 -10.42
CA THR A 9 10.86 -17.19 -11.46
C THR A 9 11.53 -18.52 -11.14
N VAL A 10 10.77 -19.60 -11.30
CA VAL A 10 11.23 -20.98 -11.15
C VAL A 10 11.03 -21.67 -12.48
N MET A 11 12.07 -22.33 -12.97
CA MET A 11 12.01 -23.17 -14.17
C MET A 11 12.14 -24.64 -13.75
N VAL A 12 11.20 -25.47 -14.19
CA VAL A 12 11.25 -26.93 -14.01
C VAL A 12 11.55 -27.57 -15.36
N ALA A 13 12.65 -28.31 -15.44
CA ALA A 13 13.05 -29.02 -16.65
C ALA A 13 12.69 -30.50 -16.51
N ASN A 14 11.79 -31.00 -17.36
CA ASN A 14 11.38 -32.40 -17.40
C ASN A 14 12.21 -33.16 -18.45
N ILE A 15 12.83 -34.27 -18.04
CA ILE A 15 13.67 -35.09 -18.91
C ILE A 15 13.28 -36.57 -18.80
N GLY A 16 13.43 -37.31 -19.89
CA GLY A 16 13.17 -38.75 -19.93
C GLY A 16 14.46 -39.56 -19.77
N PRO A 17 14.48 -40.64 -18.95
CA PRO A 17 15.70 -41.41 -18.68
C PRO A 17 16.08 -42.41 -19.80
N ALA A 18 15.30 -42.49 -20.88
CA ALA A 18 15.50 -43.47 -21.94
C ALA A 18 16.66 -43.10 -22.88
N SER A 19 17.39 -44.10 -23.38
CA SER A 19 18.60 -43.93 -24.20
C SER A 19 18.35 -43.23 -25.55
N TYR A 20 17.13 -43.33 -26.10
CA TYR A 20 16.77 -42.62 -27.33
C TYR A 20 16.48 -41.12 -27.12
N ASN A 21 16.28 -40.68 -25.87
CA ASN A 21 16.02 -39.27 -25.52
C ASN A 21 17.29 -38.51 -25.14
N VAL A 22 18.48 -39.09 -25.34
CA VAL A 22 19.75 -38.51 -24.87
C VAL A 22 20.01 -37.15 -25.52
N GLU A 23 19.72 -37.00 -26.81
CA GLU A 23 19.94 -35.74 -27.53
C GLU A 23 19.02 -34.62 -26.99
N GLU A 24 17.72 -34.88 -26.85
CA GLU A 24 16.74 -33.94 -26.30
C GLU A 24 16.95 -33.65 -24.81
N THR A 25 17.41 -34.64 -24.05
CA THR A 25 17.78 -34.45 -22.65
C THR A 25 18.98 -33.52 -22.53
N LEU A 26 19.96 -33.64 -23.42
CA LEU A 26 21.14 -32.77 -23.45
C LEU A 26 20.78 -31.33 -23.84
N THR A 27 19.91 -31.13 -24.83
CA THR A 27 19.45 -29.78 -25.22
C THR A 27 18.67 -29.11 -24.09
N THR A 28 17.77 -29.84 -23.43
CA THR A 28 16.97 -29.36 -22.28
C THR A 28 17.85 -28.98 -21.09
N LEU A 29 18.84 -29.81 -20.74
CA LEU A 29 19.79 -29.52 -19.66
C LEU A 29 20.68 -28.31 -19.98
N ARG A 30 21.13 -28.18 -21.24
CA ARG A 30 21.91 -27.01 -21.68
C ARG A 30 21.10 -25.73 -21.56
N TYR A 31 19.82 -25.76 -21.93
CA TYR A 31 18.94 -24.60 -21.78
C TYR A 31 18.68 -24.27 -20.30
N ALA A 32 18.40 -25.27 -19.46
CA ALA A 32 18.24 -25.10 -18.01
C ALA A 32 19.49 -24.48 -17.36
N ASN A 33 20.68 -24.89 -17.81
CA ASN A 33 21.95 -24.32 -17.33
C ASN A 33 22.12 -22.85 -17.74
N ARG A 34 21.67 -22.44 -18.94
CA ARG A 34 21.66 -21.02 -19.34
C ARG A 34 20.63 -20.23 -18.53
N ALA A 35 19.43 -20.77 -18.35
CA ALA A 35 18.35 -20.13 -17.62
C ALA A 35 18.70 -19.91 -16.14
N LYS A 36 19.44 -20.83 -15.52
CA LYS A 36 19.99 -20.68 -14.16
C LYS A 36 20.84 -19.43 -13.98
N ASN A 37 21.50 -18.95 -15.03
CA ASN A 37 22.37 -17.79 -14.97
C ASN A 37 21.65 -16.45 -15.15
N ILE A 38 20.34 -16.47 -15.44
CA ILE A 38 19.52 -15.25 -15.57
C ILE A 38 19.26 -14.69 -14.17
N LYS A 39 19.64 -13.43 -13.95
CA LYS A 39 19.44 -12.72 -12.68
C LYS A 39 18.23 -11.79 -12.79
N ASN A 40 17.15 -12.13 -12.09
CA ASN A 40 16.00 -11.23 -11.91
C ASN A 40 16.24 -10.27 -10.74
N LYS A 41 15.59 -9.10 -10.78
CA LYS A 41 15.59 -8.12 -9.69
C LYS A 41 14.17 -7.95 -9.16
N PRO A 42 13.64 -8.92 -8.39
CA PRO A 42 12.30 -8.82 -7.83
C PRO A 42 12.24 -7.68 -6.81
N ARG A 43 11.25 -6.82 -6.99
CA ARG A 43 10.85 -5.73 -6.11
C ARG A 43 9.41 -6.00 -5.69
N ILE A 44 9.07 -5.61 -4.46
CA ILE A 44 7.69 -5.67 -4.00
C ILE A 44 6.94 -4.59 -4.77
N ASN A 45 5.87 -4.98 -5.46
CA ASN A 45 4.98 -4.03 -6.13
C ASN A 45 4.09 -3.43 -5.05
N GLU A 46 4.59 -2.41 -4.37
CA GLU A 46 3.81 -1.60 -3.43
C GLU A 46 3.04 -0.54 -4.22
N ASP A 47 1.81 -0.24 -3.81
CA ASP A 47 1.08 0.93 -4.32
C ASP A 47 1.94 2.19 -4.03
N PRO A 48 2.06 3.16 -4.96
CA PRO A 48 2.76 4.42 -4.70
C PRO A 48 2.37 5.09 -3.37
N LYS A 49 1.16 4.83 -2.84
CA LYS A 49 0.70 5.29 -1.53
C LYS A 49 1.40 4.57 -0.36
N ASP A 50 1.49 3.24 -0.41
CA ASP A 50 2.10 2.44 0.65
C ASP A 50 3.62 2.64 0.72
N ALA A 51 4.27 2.76 -0.44
CA ALA A 51 5.69 3.07 -0.54
C ALA A 51 6.02 4.44 0.11
N MET A 52 5.14 5.43 -0.05
CA MET A 52 5.30 6.76 0.55
C MET A 52 5.07 6.72 2.06
N LEU A 53 4.04 6.01 2.53
CA LEU A 53 3.77 5.83 3.96
C LEU A 53 4.92 5.13 4.68
N ARG A 54 5.50 4.09 4.08
CA ARG A 54 6.66 3.38 4.62
C ARG A 54 7.89 4.27 4.73
N GLN A 55 8.20 5.05 3.69
CA GLN A 55 9.31 6.00 3.72
C GLN A 55 9.14 7.05 4.83
N PHE A 56 7.91 7.55 5.02
CA PHE A 56 7.62 8.47 6.12
C PHE A 56 7.75 7.82 7.49
N GLN A 57 7.30 6.58 7.66
CA GLN A 57 7.46 5.83 8.91
C GLN A 57 8.94 5.56 9.22
N GLU A 58 9.74 5.15 8.23
CA GLU A 58 11.18 4.91 8.38
C GLU A 58 11.93 6.19 8.75
N GLU A 59 11.61 7.32 8.13
CA GLU A 59 12.26 8.61 8.44
C GLU A 59 11.82 9.14 9.81
N ILE A 60 10.57 8.95 10.23
CA ILE A 60 10.13 9.28 11.60
C ILE A 60 10.85 8.41 12.63
N ALA A 61 10.95 7.10 12.40
CA ALA A 61 11.67 6.19 13.29
C ALA A 61 13.14 6.63 13.44
N ARG A 62 13.81 6.96 12.33
CA ARG A 62 15.18 7.46 12.33
C ARG A 62 15.35 8.77 13.11
N LEU A 63 14.45 9.74 12.92
CA LEU A 63 14.54 11.01 13.63
C LEU A 63 14.18 10.88 15.12
N LYS A 64 13.25 9.98 15.48
CA LYS A 64 12.97 9.60 16.86
C LYS A 64 14.19 8.96 17.52
N GLU A 65 14.89 8.07 16.82
CA GLU A 65 16.12 7.47 17.30
C GLU A 65 17.21 8.53 17.52
N GLN A 66 17.40 9.47 16.58
CA GLN A 66 18.34 10.59 16.77
C GLN A 66 17.97 11.50 17.94
N LEU A 67 16.67 11.67 18.22
CA LEU A 67 16.20 12.42 19.38
C LEU A 67 16.48 11.64 20.67
N ASN A 68 16.21 10.33 20.68
CA ASN A 68 16.42 9.46 21.82
C ASN A 68 17.91 9.30 22.16
N GLU A 69 18.80 9.18 21.18
CA GLU A 69 20.25 9.18 21.42
C GLU A 69 20.75 10.47 22.08
N ARG A 70 20.18 11.62 21.68
CA ARG A 70 20.49 12.92 22.29
C ARG A 70 19.95 13.02 23.72
N VAL A 71 18.82 12.38 24.02
CA VAL A 71 18.26 12.31 25.38
C VAL A 71 19.01 11.28 26.25
N GLY A 72 19.38 10.12 25.72
CA GLY A 72 20.12 9.07 26.42
C GLY A 72 21.55 9.48 26.82
N LYS A 73 22.23 10.31 26.02
CA LYS A 73 23.51 10.94 26.42
C LYS A 73 23.37 11.84 27.66
N LYS A 74 22.16 12.36 27.96
CA LYS A 74 21.85 13.16 29.15
C LYS A 74 21.63 12.29 30.38
N LYS A 75 20.91 11.16 30.27
CA LYS A 75 20.72 10.18 31.36
C LYS A 75 22.08 9.62 31.84
N ARG A 76 23.01 9.28 30.92
CA ARG A 76 24.37 8.80 31.27
C ARG A 76 25.27 9.85 31.96
N ARG A 77 25.06 11.16 31.72
CA ARG A 77 25.75 12.23 32.46
C ARG A 77 25.19 12.44 33.87
N LYS A 78 23.91 12.12 34.11
CA LYS A 78 23.26 12.20 35.44
C LYS A 78 23.74 11.05 36.35
N GLN A 79 23.86 9.83 35.82
CA GLN A 79 24.33 8.66 36.58
C GLN A 79 25.78 8.81 37.07
N ARG A 80 26.68 9.35 36.23
CA ARG A 80 28.07 9.68 36.63
C ARG A 80 28.20 10.81 37.67
N ARG A 81 27.14 11.59 37.94
CA ARG A 81 27.14 12.62 39.00
C ARG A 81 26.49 12.15 40.29
N ARG A 82 25.73 11.04 40.26
CA ARG A 82 25.11 10.43 41.45
C ARG A 82 26.03 9.42 42.14
N ASP A 83 27.01 8.86 41.44
CA ASP A 83 28.03 7.92 41.94
C ASP A 83 29.11 8.59 42.82
N GLY A 84 28.71 9.58 43.63
CA GLY A 84 29.54 10.25 44.63
C GLY A 84 28.81 10.43 45.97
N SER A 85 27.70 9.72 46.17
CA SER A 85 26.89 9.71 47.39
C SER A 85 26.23 8.34 47.49
N ASP A 86 26.66 7.55 48.47
CA ASP A 86 26.16 6.21 48.79
C ASP A 86 24.63 6.11 48.80
N GLY A 87 24.10 4.97 48.35
CA GLY A 87 22.86 4.41 48.87
C GLY A 87 21.70 4.19 47.89
N GLU A 88 21.43 2.90 47.67
CA GLU A 88 20.15 2.22 47.39
C GLU A 88 19.57 2.17 45.96
N ASP A 89 19.42 0.90 45.54
CA ASP A 89 18.75 0.40 44.34
C ASP A 89 17.28 0.85 44.29
N VAL A 90 16.87 1.40 43.14
CA VAL A 90 15.46 1.55 42.79
C VAL A 90 15.24 0.99 41.39
N GLU A 91 14.32 0.03 41.35
CA GLU A 91 13.80 -0.76 40.26
C GLU A 91 13.23 0.12 39.11
N ASP A 92 13.68 -0.13 37.88
CA ASP A 92 13.27 0.58 36.66
C ASP A 92 11.84 0.15 36.26
N GLY A 93 10.86 1.00 36.57
CA GLY A 93 9.53 0.98 35.96
C GLY A 93 9.53 1.86 34.72
N GLU A 94 9.31 1.26 33.55
CA GLU A 94 9.10 1.97 32.28
C GLU A 94 7.73 2.66 32.30
N THR A 95 7.67 3.94 32.66
CA THR A 95 6.48 4.79 32.45
C THR A 95 6.66 5.67 31.22
N GLU A 96 5.72 5.53 30.29
CA GLU A 96 5.59 6.28 29.03
C GLU A 96 5.14 7.74 29.23
N ASP A 97 5.85 8.54 30.03
CA ASP A 97 5.57 9.98 30.25
C ASP A 97 6.84 10.86 30.10
N ASP A 98 7.69 10.54 29.11
CA ASP A 98 9.03 11.13 28.94
C ASP A 98 9.06 12.55 28.29
N ASP A 99 7.92 13.10 27.83
CA ASP A 99 7.90 14.43 27.17
C ASP A 99 7.86 15.62 28.16
N VAL A 100 7.39 15.40 29.41
CA VAL A 100 7.18 16.50 30.37
C VAL A 100 8.42 16.76 31.24
N GLU A 101 9.20 15.73 31.60
CA GLU A 101 10.37 15.88 32.49
C GLU A 101 11.59 16.54 31.82
N GLY A 102 11.69 16.51 30.50
CA GLY A 102 12.81 17.10 29.76
C GLY A 102 12.87 18.63 29.91
N GLY A 103 11.72 19.30 30.00
CA GLY A 103 11.62 20.76 30.07
C GLY A 103 12.11 21.35 31.39
N ASP A 104 11.83 20.67 32.50
CA ASP A 104 12.18 21.14 33.84
C ASP A 104 13.68 21.02 34.14
N TYR A 105 14.34 19.99 33.60
CA TYR A 105 15.80 19.82 33.75
C TYR A 105 16.61 20.97 33.11
N TRP A 106 16.18 21.48 31.96
CA TRP A 106 16.86 22.60 31.30
C TRP A 106 16.69 23.90 32.06
N ARG A 107 15.50 24.12 32.63
CA ARG A 107 15.19 25.28 33.45
C ARG A 107 16.04 25.29 34.71
N GLU A 108 16.15 24.16 35.39
CA GLU A 108 17.00 24.00 36.58
C GLU A 108 18.49 24.21 36.28
N GLN A 109 19.02 23.67 35.18
CA GLN A 109 20.43 23.89 34.81
C GLN A 109 20.71 25.36 34.48
N GLN A 110 19.81 26.01 33.75
CA GLN A 110 19.95 27.42 33.41
C GLN A 110 19.90 28.30 34.66
N GLU A 111 18.96 28.04 35.57
CA GLU A 111 18.84 28.75 36.84
C GLU A 111 20.04 28.50 37.77
N LYS A 112 20.61 27.28 37.75
CA LYS A 112 21.84 26.96 38.49
C LYS A 112 23.05 27.71 37.94
N LEU A 113 23.22 27.73 36.62
CA LEU A 113 24.29 28.48 35.95
C LEU A 113 24.15 29.99 36.17
N GLU A 114 22.93 30.53 36.18
CA GLU A 114 22.65 31.93 36.49
C GLU A 114 22.91 32.28 37.96
N ARG A 115 22.54 31.39 38.88
CA ARG A 115 22.82 31.54 40.32
C ARG A 115 24.33 31.50 40.60
N GLU A 116 25.06 30.59 39.96
CA GLU A 116 26.53 30.53 40.04
C GLU A 116 27.18 31.76 39.39
N LYS A 117 26.67 32.27 38.25
CA LYS A 117 27.13 33.52 37.63
C LYS A 117 26.93 34.71 38.57
N ARG A 118 25.80 34.75 39.29
CA ARG A 118 25.47 35.80 40.26
C ARG A 118 26.36 35.74 41.50
N ALA A 119 26.59 34.55 42.05
CA ALA A 119 27.50 34.36 43.19
C ALA A 119 28.93 34.84 42.86
N ILE A 120 29.46 34.48 41.68
CA ILE A 120 30.79 34.95 41.24
C ILE A 120 30.84 36.47 41.07
N LEU A 121 29.71 37.10 40.69
CA LEU A 121 29.61 38.56 40.56
C LEU A 121 29.59 39.27 41.91
N GLU A 122 28.95 38.68 42.92
CA GLU A 122 28.82 39.21 44.28
C GLU A 122 30.08 38.93 45.13
N ASP A 123 30.88 37.93 44.78
CA ASP A 123 32.17 37.67 45.43
C ASP A 123 33.17 38.80 45.13
N HIS A 124 33.45 39.62 46.16
CA HIS A 124 34.42 40.73 46.14
C HIS A 124 35.86 40.29 46.45
N SER A 125 36.08 39.01 46.80
CA SER A 125 37.40 38.46 47.17
C SER A 125 38.24 37.97 45.98
N LEU A 126 37.67 37.89 44.77
CA LEU A 126 38.35 37.33 43.59
C LEU A 126 39.10 38.41 42.81
N VAL A 127 40.32 38.08 42.34
CA VAL A 127 41.09 38.95 41.44
C VAL A 127 40.29 39.19 40.15
N ALA A 128 40.17 40.44 39.73
CA ALA A 128 39.30 40.84 38.61
C ALA A 128 39.54 40.03 37.31
N GLY A 129 40.77 39.58 37.07
CA GLY A 129 41.12 38.73 35.93
C GLY A 129 40.59 37.29 35.99
N GLU A 130 40.52 36.67 37.17
CA GLU A 130 39.97 35.33 37.33
C GLU A 130 38.44 35.34 37.28
N LYS A 131 37.84 36.38 37.85
CA LYS A 131 36.39 36.65 37.78
C LYS A 131 35.91 36.75 36.33
N THR A 132 36.62 37.49 35.48
CA THR A 132 36.25 37.61 34.05
C THR A 132 36.41 36.30 33.29
N ARG A 133 37.44 35.49 33.59
CA ARG A 133 37.61 34.15 32.97
C ARG A 133 36.48 33.20 33.33
N LEU A 134 36.10 33.12 34.61
CA LEU A 134 35.02 32.26 35.09
C LEU A 134 33.65 32.68 34.53
N LEU A 135 33.38 33.98 34.46
CA LEU A 135 32.16 34.50 33.83
C LEU A 135 32.08 34.12 32.35
N LYS A 136 33.19 34.25 31.60
CA LYS A 136 33.26 33.90 30.18
C LYS A 136 33.08 32.39 29.93
N GLU A 137 33.63 31.54 30.80
CA GLU A 137 33.40 30.09 30.72
C GLU A 137 31.95 29.69 31.01
N LYS A 138 31.30 30.34 31.98
CA LYS A 138 29.89 30.07 32.31
C LYS A 138 28.96 30.57 31.19
N GLU A 139 29.27 31.71 30.60
CA GLU A 139 28.54 32.26 29.47
C GLU A 139 28.64 31.37 28.22
N LYS A 140 29.85 30.89 27.89
CA LYS A 140 30.04 29.93 26.80
C LYS A 140 29.27 28.63 27.03
N LYS A 141 29.27 28.11 28.26
CA LYS A 141 28.48 26.92 28.63
C LYS A 141 26.97 27.15 28.49
N MET A 142 26.46 28.34 28.81
CA MET A 142 25.05 28.67 28.60
C MET A 142 24.70 28.75 27.12
N GLU A 143 25.58 29.30 26.29
CA GLU A 143 25.40 29.38 24.84
C GLU A 143 25.41 28.00 24.18
N ASP A 144 26.35 27.13 24.57
CA ASP A 144 26.40 25.73 24.10
C ASP A 144 25.12 24.96 24.50
N LEU A 145 24.62 25.15 25.73
CA LEU A 145 23.37 24.51 26.17
C LEU A 145 22.15 25.04 25.41
N LYS A 146 22.12 26.35 25.10
CA LYS A 146 21.04 26.96 24.33
C LYS A 146 21.01 26.46 22.89
N THR A 147 22.16 26.37 22.23
CA THR A 147 22.25 25.85 20.86
C THR A 147 21.88 24.37 20.77
N GLU A 148 22.26 23.56 21.77
CA GLU A 148 21.85 22.16 21.86
C GLU A 148 20.33 22.00 22.08
N ARG A 149 19.73 22.86 22.91
CA ARG A 149 18.28 22.93 23.12
C ARG A 149 17.54 23.32 21.86
N GLU A 150 17.95 24.39 21.19
CA GLU A 150 17.34 24.84 19.93
C GLU A 150 17.45 23.78 18.83
N ALA A 151 18.59 23.05 18.77
CA ALA A 151 18.75 21.94 17.83
C ALA A 151 17.84 20.74 18.16
N GLY A 152 17.61 20.46 19.45
CA GLY A 152 16.67 19.44 19.92
C GLY A 152 15.21 19.81 19.63
N GLU A 153 14.81 21.04 19.93
CA GLU A 153 13.46 21.55 19.66
C GLU A 153 13.15 21.59 18.15
N LYS A 154 14.11 21.99 17.31
CA LYS A 154 13.96 21.92 15.84
C LYS A 154 13.78 20.48 15.33
N LEU A 155 14.48 19.51 15.93
CA LEU A 155 14.35 18.10 15.57
C LEU A 155 12.99 17.54 16.02
N ALA A 156 12.58 17.84 17.26
CA ALA A 156 11.28 17.45 17.80
C ALA A 156 10.12 18.08 17.01
N ALA A 157 10.24 19.36 16.62
CA ALA A 157 9.25 20.02 15.76
C ALA A 157 9.15 19.37 14.38
N LYS A 158 10.27 18.91 13.79
CA LYS A 158 10.27 18.16 12.53
C LYS A 158 9.60 16.80 12.68
N VAL A 159 9.88 16.08 13.77
CA VAL A 159 9.22 14.80 14.09
C VAL A 159 7.71 15.04 14.23
N LYS A 160 7.30 15.98 15.07
CA LYS A 160 5.89 16.33 15.29
C LYS A 160 5.16 16.77 14.01
N ALA A 161 5.85 17.50 13.12
CA ALA A 161 5.28 17.92 11.84
C ALA A 161 5.13 16.75 10.82
N MET A 162 6.05 15.79 10.84
CA MET A 162 5.91 14.57 10.02
C MET A 162 4.89 13.60 10.60
N GLU A 163 4.86 13.46 11.93
CA GLU A 163 3.83 12.73 12.63
C GLU A 163 2.47 13.33 12.41
N SER A 164 2.28 14.66 12.50
CA SER A 164 0.97 15.27 12.23
C SER A 164 0.53 15.04 10.80
N LYS A 165 1.45 14.94 9.83
CA LYS A 165 1.08 14.59 8.45
C LYS A 165 0.64 13.12 8.31
N LEU A 166 1.09 12.23 9.20
CA LEU A 166 0.61 10.85 9.29
C LEU A 166 -0.64 10.71 10.19
N LEU A 167 -0.72 11.44 11.31
CA LEU A 167 -1.77 11.37 12.33
C LEU A 167 -3.01 12.19 11.96
N VAL A 168 -2.87 13.26 11.16
CA VAL A 168 -4.02 13.95 10.54
C VAL A 168 -4.63 13.09 9.42
N GLY A 169 -3.99 11.97 9.05
CA GLY A 169 -4.63 10.85 8.35
C GLY A 169 -5.46 9.92 9.25
N GLY A 170 -5.66 10.27 10.53
CA GLY A 170 -6.46 9.53 11.51
C GLY A 170 -7.96 9.86 11.49
N LYS A 171 -8.42 10.79 10.65
CA LYS A 171 -9.78 10.68 10.11
C LYS A 171 -9.70 9.74 8.94
N ASN A 172 -10.38 8.60 9.06
CA ASN A 172 -10.37 7.44 8.19
C ASN A 172 -9.78 7.72 6.81
N ILE A 173 -8.81 6.92 6.35
CA ILE A 173 -8.38 6.94 4.94
C ILE A 173 -9.60 6.90 4.00
N VAL A 174 -10.68 6.23 4.43
CA VAL A 174 -12.02 6.21 3.82
C VAL A 174 -12.68 7.61 3.78
N ASP A 175 -12.56 8.43 4.82
CA ASP A 175 -13.10 9.79 4.87
C ASP A 175 -12.32 10.76 3.98
N HIS A 176 -10.98 10.63 3.88
CA HIS A 176 -10.22 11.46 2.94
C HIS A 176 -10.47 11.03 1.49
N THR A 177 -10.64 9.74 1.22
CA THR A 177 -11.06 9.26 -0.11
C THR A 177 -12.50 9.67 -0.40
N ASN A 178 -13.40 9.65 0.58
CA ASN A 178 -14.78 10.12 0.44
C ASN A 178 -14.83 11.65 0.27
N GLU A 179 -13.95 12.41 0.92
CA GLU A 179 -13.82 13.86 0.74
C GLU A 179 -13.24 14.18 -0.63
N GLN A 180 -12.20 13.47 -1.08
CA GLN A 180 -11.66 13.63 -2.43
C GLN A 180 -12.67 13.22 -3.51
N GLN A 181 -13.44 12.14 -3.28
CA GLN A 181 -14.53 11.73 -4.16
C GLN A 181 -15.66 12.76 -4.16
N ARG A 182 -16.05 13.30 -2.99
CA ARG A 182 -17.03 14.40 -2.89
C ARG A 182 -16.55 15.66 -3.58
N MET A 183 -15.26 16.00 -3.45
CA MET A 183 -14.67 17.14 -4.15
C MET A 183 -14.64 16.92 -5.66
N LEU A 184 -14.30 15.71 -6.13
CA LEU A 184 -14.37 15.33 -7.54
C LEU A 184 -15.82 15.34 -8.05
N GLU A 185 -16.77 14.90 -7.24
CA GLU A 185 -18.19 14.90 -7.57
C GLU A 185 -18.75 16.33 -7.62
N GLN A 186 -18.38 17.19 -6.67
CA GLN A 186 -18.67 18.62 -6.71
C GLN A 186 -18.06 19.29 -7.93
N LYS A 187 -16.80 18.97 -8.28
CA LYS A 187 -16.17 19.48 -9.51
C LYS A 187 -16.86 18.96 -10.77
N ARG A 188 -17.31 17.71 -10.79
CA ARG A 188 -18.13 17.17 -11.89
C ARG A 188 -19.49 17.86 -11.98
N GLN A 189 -20.12 18.17 -10.85
CA GLN A 189 -21.37 18.93 -10.79
C GLN A 189 -21.17 20.38 -11.26
N GLU A 190 -20.11 21.05 -10.83
CA GLU A 190 -19.73 22.39 -11.31
C GLU A 190 -19.48 22.40 -12.83
N ILE A 191 -18.78 21.40 -13.36
CA ILE A 191 -18.55 21.25 -14.80
C ILE A 191 -19.88 20.99 -15.53
N ALA A 192 -20.75 20.14 -14.98
CA ALA A 192 -22.06 19.86 -15.56
C ALA A 192 -22.96 21.11 -15.55
N GLU A 193 -22.92 21.90 -14.48
CA GLU A 193 -23.61 23.19 -14.38
C GLU A 193 -23.04 24.21 -15.37
N GLN A 194 -21.72 24.32 -15.49
CA GLN A 194 -21.08 25.18 -16.50
C GLN A 194 -21.53 24.78 -17.90
N LYS A 195 -21.50 23.48 -18.23
CA LYS A 195 -21.92 22.97 -19.54
C LYS A 195 -23.42 23.18 -19.79
N ARG A 196 -24.25 23.13 -18.74
CA ARG A 196 -25.67 23.46 -18.82
C ARG A 196 -25.90 24.95 -19.05
N ARG A 197 -25.22 25.82 -18.30
CA ARG A 197 -25.27 27.29 -18.49
C ARG A 197 -24.74 27.69 -19.86
N GLU A 198 -23.70 27.05 -20.35
CA GLU A 198 -23.16 27.24 -21.71
C GLU A 198 -24.22 26.89 -22.76
N ARG A 199 -24.90 25.75 -22.62
CA ARG A 199 -26.03 25.38 -23.50
C ARG A 199 -27.20 26.36 -23.41
N GLU A 200 -27.55 26.82 -22.21
CA GLU A 200 -28.63 27.81 -22.01
C GLU A 200 -28.26 29.17 -22.63
N ILE A 201 -27.02 29.63 -22.50
CA ILE A 201 -26.50 30.85 -23.15
C ILE A 201 -26.49 30.68 -24.67
N GLN A 202 -26.07 29.52 -25.17
CA GLN A 202 -26.08 29.21 -26.60
C GLN A 202 -27.51 29.25 -27.17
N GLN A 203 -28.48 28.62 -26.49
CA GLN A 203 -29.90 28.68 -26.87
C GLN A 203 -30.47 30.10 -26.80
N GLN A 204 -30.09 30.88 -25.80
CA GLN A 204 -30.50 32.28 -25.70
C GLN A 204 -29.87 33.15 -26.80
N MET A 205 -28.61 32.92 -27.16
CA MET A 205 -27.99 33.60 -28.30
C MET A 205 -28.71 33.25 -29.60
N GLU A 206 -29.02 31.98 -29.84
CA GLU A 206 -29.76 31.54 -31.03
C GLU A 206 -31.17 32.16 -31.08
N SER A 207 -31.89 32.17 -29.96
CA SER A 207 -33.20 32.81 -29.86
C SER A 207 -33.13 34.32 -30.07
N ARG A 208 -32.12 35.01 -29.51
CA ARG A 208 -31.93 36.46 -29.71
C ARG A 208 -31.50 36.78 -31.13
N ASP A 209 -30.67 35.93 -31.75
CA ASP A 209 -30.31 36.07 -33.16
C ASP A 209 -31.53 35.87 -34.05
N GLU A 210 -32.45 34.96 -33.70
CA GLU A 210 -33.72 34.77 -34.39
C GLU A 210 -34.67 35.98 -34.21
N GLU A 211 -34.87 36.46 -32.97
CA GLU A 211 -35.69 37.64 -32.66
C GLU A 211 -35.16 38.93 -33.30
N THR A 212 -33.85 39.14 -33.30
CA THR A 212 -33.23 40.33 -33.93
C THR A 212 -33.29 40.27 -35.46
N LEU A 213 -33.37 39.07 -36.04
CA LEU A 213 -33.66 38.86 -37.47
C LEU A 213 -35.14 39.09 -37.81
N GLU A 214 -36.04 38.99 -36.85
CA GLU A 214 -37.47 39.31 -37.02
C GLU A 214 -37.75 40.81 -36.84
N LEU A 215 -37.11 41.47 -35.85
CA LEU A 215 -37.33 42.89 -35.57
C LEU A 215 -36.78 43.87 -36.62
N LYS A 216 -35.81 43.43 -37.46
CA LYS A 216 -35.14 44.29 -38.46
C LYS A 216 -35.85 44.35 -39.82
N GLU A 217 -37.09 43.88 -39.93
CA GLU A 217 -37.79 43.76 -41.21
C GLU A 217 -38.82 44.85 -41.45
N THR A 218 -38.35 46.10 -41.49
CA THR A 218 -39.08 47.16 -42.21
C THR A 218 -38.65 47.14 -43.67
N TYR A 219 -39.48 46.54 -44.52
CA TYR A 219 -39.21 46.42 -45.95
C TYR A 219 -39.50 47.74 -46.67
N SER A 220 -38.54 48.24 -47.45
CA SER A 220 -38.74 49.47 -48.26
C SER A 220 -39.35 49.18 -49.63
N SER A 221 -39.37 47.92 -50.07
CA SER A 221 -39.93 47.46 -51.35
C SER A 221 -40.30 45.98 -51.30
N LEU A 222 -41.32 45.59 -52.07
CA LEU A 222 -41.76 44.19 -52.21
C LEU A 222 -40.64 43.28 -52.75
N GLN A 223 -39.77 43.80 -53.63
CA GLN A 223 -38.62 43.05 -54.15
C GLN A 223 -37.60 42.75 -53.04
N GLN A 224 -37.38 43.71 -52.15
CA GLN A 224 -36.47 43.56 -51.00
C GLN A 224 -37.03 42.55 -50.00
N GLU A 225 -38.34 42.52 -49.80
CA GLU A 225 -39.03 41.52 -48.98
C GLU A 225 -38.85 40.11 -49.53
N VAL A 226 -39.05 39.93 -50.84
CA VAL A 226 -38.84 38.63 -51.51
C VAL A 226 -37.38 38.17 -51.37
N ASP A 227 -36.39 39.04 -51.59
CA ASP A 227 -34.97 38.69 -51.48
C ASP A 227 -34.57 38.31 -50.05
N ILE A 228 -35.08 39.02 -49.03
CA ILE A 228 -34.81 38.72 -47.62
C ILE A 228 -35.49 37.42 -47.20
N LYS A 229 -36.77 37.22 -47.55
CA LYS A 229 -37.49 35.97 -47.28
C LYS A 229 -36.83 34.77 -47.99
N THR A 230 -36.32 34.96 -49.21
CA THR A 230 -35.57 33.92 -49.94
C THR A 230 -34.25 33.57 -49.25
N LYS A 231 -33.54 34.56 -48.70
CA LYS A 231 -32.34 34.33 -47.88
C LYS A 231 -32.67 33.62 -46.56
N LYS A 232 -33.75 34.01 -45.88
CA LYS A 232 -34.24 33.33 -44.66
C LYS A 232 -34.59 31.87 -44.95
N LEU A 233 -35.33 31.62 -46.04
CA LEU A 233 -35.69 30.27 -46.47
C LEU A 233 -34.44 29.42 -46.75
N LYS A 234 -33.43 29.97 -47.44
CA LYS A 234 -32.15 29.28 -47.66
C LYS A 234 -31.44 28.94 -46.35
N LYS A 235 -31.37 29.87 -45.39
CA LYS A 235 -30.77 29.63 -44.07
C LYS A 235 -31.50 28.54 -43.29
N LEU A 236 -32.83 28.61 -43.23
CA LEU A 236 -33.65 27.60 -42.55
C LEU A 236 -33.53 26.23 -43.22
N PHE A 237 -33.47 26.20 -44.55
CA PHE A 237 -33.25 24.96 -45.30
C PHE A 237 -31.86 24.35 -45.01
N SER A 238 -30.81 25.17 -44.94
CA SER A 238 -29.47 24.70 -44.53
C SER A 238 -29.45 24.18 -43.09
N LYS A 239 -30.09 24.88 -42.13
CA LYS A 239 -30.23 24.40 -40.75
C LYS A 239 -30.97 23.05 -40.71
N LEU A 240 -32.09 22.93 -41.43
CA LEU A 240 -32.88 21.70 -41.52
C LEU A 240 -32.08 20.55 -42.15
N GLN A 241 -31.24 20.84 -43.15
CA GLN A 241 -30.40 19.83 -43.77
C GLN A 241 -29.26 19.37 -42.84
N ALA A 242 -28.67 20.29 -42.06
CA ALA A 242 -27.68 19.96 -41.04
C ALA A 242 -28.27 19.06 -39.94
N VAL A 243 -29.43 19.44 -39.37
CA VAL A 243 -30.11 18.63 -38.35
C VAL A 243 -30.52 17.26 -38.90
N LYS A 244 -30.95 17.17 -40.17
CA LYS A 244 -31.23 15.87 -40.80
C LYS A 244 -29.99 14.98 -40.91
N ALA A 245 -28.84 15.56 -41.25
CA ALA A 245 -27.58 14.83 -41.30
C ALA A 245 -27.17 14.37 -39.89
N GLU A 246 -27.25 15.24 -38.89
CA GLU A 246 -26.97 14.88 -37.48
C GLU A 246 -27.87 13.74 -36.98
N ILE A 247 -29.16 13.77 -37.30
CA ILE A 247 -30.09 12.67 -36.95
C ILE A 247 -29.64 11.36 -37.59
N GLN A 248 -29.21 11.40 -38.86
CA GLN A 248 -28.73 10.21 -39.55
C GLN A 248 -27.44 9.68 -38.92
N ASP A 249 -26.47 10.55 -38.64
CA ASP A 249 -25.20 10.18 -38.02
C ASP A 249 -25.42 9.52 -36.65
N ILE A 250 -26.30 10.10 -35.81
CA ILE A 250 -26.68 9.53 -34.50
C ILE A 250 -27.38 8.17 -34.66
N GLN A 251 -28.23 8.01 -35.66
CA GLN A 251 -28.90 6.73 -35.92
C GLN A 251 -27.90 5.66 -36.35
N GLU A 252 -26.93 5.99 -37.19
CA GLU A 252 -25.88 5.08 -37.63
C GLU A 252 -24.99 4.66 -36.45
N GLU A 253 -24.63 5.59 -35.57
CA GLU A 253 -23.89 5.31 -34.34
C GLU A 253 -24.67 4.36 -33.42
N HIS A 254 -25.94 4.65 -33.14
CA HIS A 254 -26.78 3.77 -32.33
C HIS A 254 -26.98 2.38 -32.92
N ILE A 255 -27.11 2.26 -34.25
CA ILE A 255 -27.20 0.97 -34.92
C ILE A 255 -25.91 0.17 -34.70
N LYS A 256 -24.75 0.82 -34.83
CA LYS A 256 -23.45 0.19 -34.63
C LYS A 256 -23.25 -0.24 -33.18
N GLU A 257 -23.51 0.63 -32.20
CA GLU A 257 -23.45 0.29 -30.78
C GLU A 257 -24.35 -0.90 -30.44
N ARG A 258 -25.58 -0.92 -30.97
CA ARG A 258 -26.51 -2.03 -30.76
C ARG A 258 -25.96 -3.34 -31.35
N GLN A 259 -25.36 -3.30 -32.54
CA GLN A 259 -24.75 -4.48 -33.16
C GLN A 259 -23.55 -4.99 -32.35
N ASP A 260 -22.70 -4.10 -31.85
CA ASP A 260 -21.54 -4.47 -31.03
C ASP A 260 -21.99 -5.09 -29.70
N LEU A 261 -23.01 -4.51 -29.04
CA LEU A 261 -23.61 -5.09 -27.83
C LEU A 261 -24.26 -6.45 -28.10
N GLU A 262 -24.94 -6.62 -29.22
CA GLU A 262 -25.54 -7.91 -29.60
C GLU A 262 -24.46 -8.97 -29.87
N GLN A 263 -23.35 -8.61 -30.52
CA GLN A 263 -22.23 -9.52 -30.73
C GLN A 263 -21.60 -9.96 -29.41
N THR A 264 -21.30 -9.02 -28.51
CA THR A 264 -20.74 -9.35 -27.18
C THR A 264 -21.70 -10.23 -26.37
N GLN A 265 -23.00 -9.95 -26.41
CA GLN A 265 -24.00 -10.78 -25.75
C GLN A 265 -24.02 -12.21 -26.33
N ASN A 266 -23.93 -12.36 -27.65
CA ASN A 266 -23.90 -13.65 -28.31
C ASN A 266 -22.63 -14.46 -27.97
N GLU A 267 -21.48 -13.81 -27.93
CA GLU A 267 -20.20 -14.41 -27.52
C GLU A 267 -20.25 -14.89 -26.07
N LEU A 268 -20.67 -14.02 -25.15
CA LEU A 268 -20.82 -14.37 -23.73
C LEU A 268 -21.83 -15.50 -23.53
N THR A 269 -22.95 -15.48 -24.26
CA THR A 269 -23.95 -16.56 -24.22
C THR A 269 -23.37 -17.87 -24.73
N ARG A 270 -22.57 -17.85 -25.80
CA ARG A 270 -21.90 -19.04 -26.34
C ARG A 270 -20.89 -19.61 -25.33
N GLU A 271 -20.10 -18.75 -24.69
CA GLU A 271 -19.18 -19.17 -23.63
C GLU A 271 -19.91 -19.77 -22.44
N LEU A 272 -20.99 -19.13 -21.98
CA LEU A 272 -21.79 -19.63 -20.85
C LEU A 272 -22.41 -20.99 -21.16
N LYS A 273 -22.92 -21.19 -22.38
CA LYS A 273 -23.45 -22.48 -22.83
C LYS A 273 -22.37 -23.55 -22.86
N LEU A 274 -21.17 -23.23 -23.37
CA LEU A 274 -20.04 -24.14 -23.36
C LEU A 274 -19.63 -24.52 -21.93
N LYS A 275 -19.50 -23.53 -21.04
CA LYS A 275 -19.16 -23.75 -19.63
C LYS A 275 -20.23 -24.60 -18.93
N HIS A 276 -21.52 -24.37 -19.17
CA HIS A 276 -22.61 -25.21 -18.66
C HIS A 276 -22.51 -26.65 -19.16
N LEU A 277 -22.28 -26.84 -20.47
CA LEU A 277 -22.14 -28.17 -21.06
C LEU A 277 -20.98 -28.96 -20.44
N ILE A 278 -19.85 -28.27 -20.18
CA ILE A 278 -18.70 -28.88 -19.49
C ILE A 278 -19.08 -29.27 -18.06
N ILE A 279 -19.74 -28.37 -17.33
CA ILE A 279 -20.17 -28.64 -15.95
C ILE A 279 -21.13 -29.84 -15.89
N GLU A 280 -22.10 -29.91 -16.80
CA GLU A 280 -23.11 -30.98 -16.80
C GLU A 280 -22.54 -32.35 -17.20
N ASN A 281 -21.59 -32.41 -18.14
CA ASN A 281 -21.05 -33.68 -18.62
C ASN A 281 -19.83 -34.18 -17.83
N PHE A 282 -19.04 -33.29 -17.22
CA PHE A 282 -17.75 -33.66 -16.62
C PHE A 282 -17.67 -33.47 -15.11
N ILE A 283 -18.62 -32.76 -14.49
CA ILE A 283 -18.59 -32.51 -13.04
C ILE A 283 -19.72 -33.29 -12.36
N PRO A 284 -19.42 -34.21 -11.42
CA PRO A 284 -20.43 -34.88 -10.62
C PRO A 284 -21.33 -33.89 -9.88
N VAL A 285 -22.63 -34.18 -9.84
CA VAL A 285 -23.66 -33.28 -9.30
C VAL A 285 -23.39 -32.98 -7.81
N GLU A 286 -22.78 -33.91 -7.08
CA GLU A 286 -22.40 -33.75 -5.67
C GLU A 286 -21.31 -32.68 -5.49
N GLU A 287 -20.29 -32.67 -6.34
CA GLU A 287 -19.19 -31.69 -6.28
C GLU A 287 -19.66 -30.31 -6.76
N LYS A 288 -20.54 -30.27 -7.76
CA LYS A 288 -21.22 -29.04 -8.18
C LYS A 288 -21.98 -28.41 -7.01
N ASN A 289 -22.80 -29.20 -6.31
CA ASN A 289 -23.59 -28.72 -5.17
C ASN A 289 -22.69 -28.26 -4.01
N LYS A 290 -21.66 -29.02 -3.65
CA LYS A 290 -20.68 -28.62 -2.63
C LYS A 290 -20.01 -27.28 -2.96
N THR A 291 -19.64 -27.07 -4.22
CA THR A 291 -19.00 -25.82 -4.66
C THR A 291 -19.98 -24.66 -4.60
N LEU A 292 -21.22 -24.87 -5.04
CA LEU A 292 -22.27 -23.84 -5.05
C LEU A 292 -22.66 -23.40 -3.63
N HIS A 293 -22.71 -24.32 -2.66
CA HIS A 293 -23.00 -23.98 -1.25
C HIS A 293 -21.84 -23.23 -0.58
N ARG A 294 -20.63 -23.34 -1.12
CA ARG A 294 -19.43 -22.66 -0.62
C ARG A 294 -19.16 -21.34 -1.32
N ALA A 295 -19.79 -21.10 -2.46
CA ALA A 295 -19.65 -19.86 -3.21
C ALA A 295 -20.44 -18.76 -2.51
N PHE A 296 -19.78 -17.63 -2.26
CA PHE A 296 -20.42 -16.39 -1.85
C PHE A 296 -19.85 -15.27 -2.71
N PHE A 297 -20.67 -14.25 -2.94
CA PHE A 297 -20.24 -13.05 -3.62
C PHE A 297 -19.65 -12.10 -2.58
N ASP A 298 -18.45 -11.60 -2.83
CA ASP A 298 -17.81 -10.59 -2.02
C ASP A 298 -18.07 -9.22 -2.65
N ASP A 299 -18.89 -8.41 -1.99
CA ASP A 299 -19.30 -7.09 -2.47
C ASP A 299 -18.13 -6.09 -2.47
N ASP A 300 -17.14 -6.26 -1.60
CA ASP A 300 -15.98 -5.34 -1.49
C ASP A 300 -15.01 -5.52 -2.67
N ASP A 301 -14.84 -6.77 -3.12
CA ASP A 301 -13.92 -7.14 -4.20
C ASP A 301 -14.64 -7.44 -5.54
N GLU A 302 -15.97 -7.28 -5.59
CA GLU A 302 -16.85 -7.58 -6.72
C GLU A 302 -16.60 -8.97 -7.38
N CYS A 303 -16.28 -9.98 -6.57
CA CYS A 303 -15.90 -11.30 -7.09
C CYS A 303 -16.50 -12.48 -6.30
N TRP A 304 -16.70 -13.60 -7.00
CA TRP A 304 -17.13 -14.85 -6.36
C TRP A 304 -15.96 -15.51 -5.63
N LYS A 305 -16.09 -15.68 -4.32
CA LYS A 305 -15.13 -16.38 -3.47
C LYS A 305 -15.70 -17.71 -2.99
N LEU A 306 -14.83 -18.70 -2.79
CA LEU A 306 -15.18 -20.02 -2.27
C LEU A 306 -14.71 -20.13 -0.82
N LYS A 307 -15.62 -20.47 0.11
CA LYS A 307 -15.25 -20.85 1.48
C LYS A 307 -14.33 -22.07 1.48
N ALA A 308 -13.33 -22.13 2.36
CA ALA A 308 -12.38 -23.24 2.42
C ALA A 308 -13.09 -24.59 2.74
N ILE A 309 -12.54 -25.72 2.26
CA ILE A 309 -13.08 -27.08 2.51
C ILE A 309 -12.82 -27.56 3.95
N THR A 310 -12.13 -26.76 4.76
CA THR A 310 -11.78 -27.10 6.14
C THR A 310 -13.06 -27.43 6.91
N ARG A 311 -13.17 -28.67 7.39
CA ARG A 311 -14.28 -29.16 8.24
C ARG A 311 -14.28 -28.52 9.63
N ILE A 312 -13.68 -27.35 9.77
CA ILE A 312 -13.40 -26.69 11.03
C ILE A 312 -13.70 -25.23 10.73
N GLU A 313 -14.79 -24.74 11.31
CA GLU A 313 -15.21 -23.34 11.28
C GLU A 313 -14.24 -22.46 12.10
N ASP A 314 -13.31 -23.07 12.83
CA ASP A 314 -12.28 -22.41 13.62
C ASP A 314 -10.90 -22.49 12.96
N ASP A 315 -10.35 -21.32 12.66
CA ASP A 315 -8.97 -21.11 12.27
C ASP A 315 -7.97 -21.77 13.27
N HIS A 316 -6.80 -22.15 12.74
CA HIS A 316 -5.55 -22.52 13.45
C HIS A 316 -5.09 -23.99 13.53
N GLN A 317 -5.72 -24.96 12.86
CA GLN A 317 -5.10 -26.29 12.70
C GLN A 317 -4.72 -26.62 11.25
N MET A 318 -3.43 -26.47 10.94
CA MET A 318 -2.84 -27.00 9.71
C MET A 318 -3.10 -28.52 9.65
N MET A 319 -3.77 -28.99 8.60
CA MET A 319 -3.97 -30.43 8.41
C MET A 319 -2.63 -31.15 8.35
N SER A 320 -2.38 -32.04 9.31
CA SER A 320 -1.21 -32.92 9.25
C SER A 320 -1.37 -33.88 8.07
N ARG A 321 -0.30 -34.07 7.29
CA ARG A 321 -0.34 -35.00 6.15
C ARG A 321 -0.69 -36.40 6.68
N PRO A 322 -1.72 -37.07 6.12
CA PRO A 322 -2.11 -38.39 6.60
C PRO A 322 -0.93 -39.36 6.49
N ARG A 323 -0.69 -40.12 7.56
CA ARG A 323 0.35 -41.14 7.57
C ARG A 323 -0.07 -42.30 6.68
N SER A 324 0.89 -42.97 6.07
CA SER A 324 0.63 -44.23 5.36
C SER A 324 0.03 -45.26 6.32
N ALA A 325 -0.67 -46.27 5.78
CA ALA A 325 -1.23 -47.37 6.56
C ALA A 325 -0.18 -48.12 7.41
N VAL A 326 1.10 -47.96 7.10
CA VAL A 326 2.25 -48.56 7.80
C VAL A 326 2.93 -47.56 8.75
N GLY A 327 2.31 -46.40 9.01
CA GLY A 327 2.79 -45.41 9.97
C GLY A 327 3.87 -44.43 9.47
N TYR A 328 4.45 -44.66 8.29
CA TYR A 328 5.45 -43.74 7.68
C TYR A 328 4.79 -42.54 6.99
N ARG A 329 5.49 -41.41 6.85
CA ARG A 329 5.00 -40.21 6.11
C ARG A 329 4.73 -40.44 4.63
N ARG A 330 5.24 -41.53 4.04
CA ARG A 330 5.03 -41.94 2.65
C ARG A 330 4.70 -43.44 2.58
N PRO A 331 3.85 -43.88 1.64
CA PRO A 331 3.59 -45.29 1.44
C PRO A 331 4.85 -45.99 0.92
N LEU A 332 5.22 -47.12 1.55
CA LEU A 332 6.36 -47.95 1.18
C LEU A 332 5.87 -49.31 0.70
N SER A 333 6.52 -49.87 -0.32
CA SER A 333 6.28 -51.23 -0.74
C SER A 333 6.78 -52.23 0.31
N HIS A 334 6.21 -53.44 0.32
CA HIS A 334 6.67 -54.50 1.21
C HIS A 334 8.17 -54.78 1.04
N HIS A 335 8.64 -54.84 -0.20
CA HIS A 335 10.06 -55.03 -0.54
C HIS A 335 10.96 -53.95 0.05
N ALA A 336 10.56 -52.67 -0.06
CA ALA A 336 11.34 -51.56 0.51
C ALA A 336 11.45 -51.66 2.03
N ARG A 337 10.39 -52.09 2.73
CA ARG A 337 10.43 -52.28 4.19
C ARG A 337 11.38 -53.41 4.61
N THR A 338 11.34 -54.53 3.89
CA THR A 338 12.24 -55.67 4.17
C THR A 338 13.69 -55.28 3.90
N ALA A 339 13.95 -54.59 2.79
CA ALA A 339 15.29 -54.12 2.43
C ALA A 339 15.85 -53.13 3.47
N MET A 340 15.03 -52.23 4.03
CA MET A 340 15.44 -51.33 5.12
C MET A 340 15.85 -52.06 6.41
N MET A 341 15.23 -53.21 6.71
CA MET A 341 15.58 -54.00 7.91
C MET A 341 16.89 -54.79 7.73
N LEU A 342 17.22 -55.14 6.48
CA LEU A 342 18.39 -55.94 6.13
C LEU A 342 19.62 -55.09 5.80
N SER A 343 19.43 -53.88 5.27
CA SER A 343 20.50 -53.03 4.79
C SER A 343 20.22 -51.55 5.05
N HIS A 344 21.26 -50.81 5.44
CA HIS A 344 21.20 -49.35 5.65
C HIS A 344 21.32 -48.57 4.32
N ASP A 345 20.85 -49.15 3.21
CA ASP A 345 20.87 -48.51 1.91
C ASP A 345 19.91 -47.32 1.86
N THR A 346 20.46 -46.15 1.55
CA THR A 346 19.73 -44.88 1.40
C THR A 346 18.61 -44.94 0.35
N ARG A 347 18.69 -45.88 -0.60
CA ARG A 347 17.69 -46.10 -1.66
C ARG A 347 16.30 -46.40 -1.12
N TYR A 348 16.19 -47.10 0.01
CA TYR A 348 14.91 -47.58 0.54
C TYR A 348 14.41 -46.78 1.74
N LYS A 349 15.13 -45.73 2.19
CA LYS A 349 14.74 -44.94 3.36
C LYS A 349 13.40 -44.23 3.16
N ALA A 350 12.53 -44.37 4.15
CA ALA A 350 11.22 -43.74 4.19
C ALA A 350 11.26 -42.22 4.43
N GLU A 351 12.27 -41.78 5.19
CA GLU A 351 12.44 -40.40 5.66
C GLU A 351 13.92 -40.02 5.65
N ASN A 352 14.21 -38.72 5.43
CA ASN A 352 15.53 -38.09 5.53
C ASN A 352 16.69 -38.90 4.94
N ILE A 353 16.74 -38.95 3.60
CA ILE A 353 17.80 -39.63 2.81
C ILE A 353 19.19 -39.06 3.15
N LEU A 354 19.25 -37.77 3.53
CA LEU A 354 20.42 -37.08 4.06
C LEU A 354 20.04 -36.43 5.39
N MET A 355 20.70 -36.84 6.48
CA MET A 355 20.72 -36.05 7.71
C MET A 355 21.98 -35.20 7.67
N LEU A 356 21.82 -33.95 7.22
CA LEU A 356 22.84 -32.94 7.41
C LEU A 356 22.59 -32.37 8.81
N GLU A 357 23.46 -32.69 9.76
CA GLU A 357 23.57 -31.94 11.02
C GLU A 357 24.07 -30.54 10.66
N MET A 358 23.17 -29.70 10.17
CA MET A 358 23.44 -28.28 10.04
C MET A 358 23.14 -27.67 11.40
N ASP A 359 24.16 -27.10 12.04
CA ASP A 359 23.98 -26.20 13.16
C ASP A 359 23.05 -25.08 12.72
N LEU A 360 21.78 -25.18 13.11
CA LEU A 360 20.82 -24.11 12.89
C LEU A 360 21.31 -22.90 13.70
N PRO A 361 21.33 -21.69 13.11
CA PRO A 361 21.70 -20.50 13.85
C PRO A 361 20.81 -20.35 15.08
N ALA A 362 21.38 -19.81 16.17
CA ALA A 362 20.65 -19.57 17.40
C ALA A 362 19.32 -18.86 17.11
N ARG A 363 18.23 -19.45 17.59
CA ARG A 363 16.87 -18.97 17.33
C ARG A 363 16.71 -17.54 17.87
N THR A 364 16.57 -16.58 16.97
CA THR A 364 16.38 -15.15 17.30
C THR A 364 14.93 -14.76 17.57
N THR A 365 13.98 -15.71 17.50
CA THR A 365 12.54 -15.44 17.67
C THR A 365 12.01 -15.98 19.00
N LYS A 366 11.33 -15.12 19.78
CA LYS A 366 10.55 -15.53 20.96
C LYS A 366 9.31 -16.34 20.53
N LYS A 367 8.88 -17.31 21.34
CA LYS A 367 7.57 -17.97 21.12
C LYS A 367 6.48 -16.96 21.46
N TYR A 368 5.49 -16.85 20.59
CA TYR A 368 4.30 -16.05 20.84
C TYR A 368 3.59 -16.58 22.10
N GLN A 369 3.28 -15.70 23.03
CA GLN A 369 2.44 -15.97 24.19
C GLN A 369 1.13 -15.22 23.96
N GLU A 370 0.03 -15.95 23.97
CA GLU A 370 -1.30 -15.35 23.87
C GLU A 370 -1.59 -14.50 25.11
N PRO A 371 -2.22 -13.32 24.96
CA PRO A 371 -2.57 -12.47 26.08
C PRO A 371 -3.59 -13.18 26.99
N VAL A 372 -3.29 -13.24 28.29
CA VAL A 372 -4.20 -13.80 29.29
C VAL A 372 -5.40 -12.87 29.44
N ILE A 373 -6.54 -13.26 28.87
CA ILE A 373 -7.81 -12.57 29.10
C ILE A 373 -8.22 -12.83 30.54
N ALA A 374 -8.41 -11.76 31.33
CA ALA A 374 -8.80 -11.86 32.74
C ALA A 374 -10.12 -12.66 32.89
N PRO A 375 -10.25 -13.50 33.94
CA PRO A 375 -11.49 -14.25 34.18
C PRO A 375 -12.65 -13.29 34.45
N LYS A 376 -13.80 -13.60 33.84
CA LYS A 376 -15.07 -12.86 33.96
C LYS A 376 -15.61 -12.80 35.38
#